data_AF-A0A7X7N695-F1
#
_entry.id   AF-A0A7X7N695-F1
#
_cell.length_a   1.000
_cell.length_b   1.000
_cell.length_c   1.000
_cell.angle_alpha   90.00
_cell.angle_beta   90.00
_cell.angle_gamma   90.00
#
_symmetry.space_group_name_H-M   'P 1'
#
loop_
_entity.id
_entity.type
_entity.pdbx_description
1 polymer ?
#
loop_
_entity_poly.entity_id
_entity_poly.type
_entity_poly.pdbx_seq_one_letter_code
_entity_poly.pdbx_strand_id
1 'polypeptide(L)' 'MSLLKEVYLTNEEAQIISGTRDSNLEYIEELMGVEIFARGNILKIKGQEKNVENTAQLIENIKNL' A
#
# COMPACT_ATOMS: atom_id res chain seq x y z
N MET A 1 7.31 12.36 12.71
CA MET A 1 6.06 11.82 13.28
C MET A 1 5.63 10.61 12.46
N SER A 2 4.93 9.65 13.06
CA SER A 2 4.33 8.53 12.30
C SER A 2 3.00 9.01 11.71
N LEU A 3 2.79 8.80 10.41
CA LEU A 3 1.55 9.06 9.69
C LEU A 3 0.81 7.74 9.45
N LEU A 4 -0.51 7.79 9.37
CA LEU A 4 -1.36 6.72 8.87
C LEU A 4 -2.19 7.29 7.72
N LYS A 5 -2.14 6.65 6.55
CA LYS A 5 -2.88 7.06 5.35
C LYS A 5 -3.69 5.90 4.81
N GLU A 6 -4.89 6.19 4.32
CA GLU A 6 -5.76 5.20 3.69
C GLU A 6 -5.77 5.39 2.18
N VAL A 7 -5.70 4.29 1.45
CA VAL A 7 -5.89 4.21 0.00
C VAL A 7 -7.07 3.29 -0.27
N TYR A 8 -7.95 3.73 -1.15
CA TYR A 8 -9.15 3.00 -1.55
C TYR A 8 -8.92 2.38 -2.92
N LEU A 9 -9.22 1.08 -3.01
CA LEU A 9 -9.03 0.25 -4.18
C LEU A 9 -10.37 -0.27 -4.71
N THR A 10 -10.40 -0.67 -5.97
CA THR A 10 -11.37 -1.63 -6.50
C THR A 10 -10.95 -3.05 -6.11
N ASN A 11 -11.84 -4.03 -6.31
CA ASN A 11 -11.49 -5.44 -6.06
C ASN A 11 -10.36 -5.93 -6.98
N GLU A 12 -10.33 -5.45 -8.22
CA GLU A 12 -9.29 -5.80 -9.20
C GLU A 12 -7.95 -5.20 -8.81
N GLU A 13 -7.92 -3.91 -8.46
CA GLU A 13 -6.72 -3.23 -7.95
C GLU A 13 -6.20 -3.92 -6.68
N ALA A 14 -7.08 -4.26 -5.74
CA ALA A 14 -6.70 -4.96 -4.52
C ALA A 14 -6.03 -6.32 -4.81
N GLN A 15 -6.52 -7.07 -5.79
CA GLN A 15 -5.92 -8.35 -6.19
C GLN A 15 -4.53 -8.17 -6.81
N ILE A 16 -4.35 -7.17 -7.68
CA ILE A 16 -3.06 -6.86 -8.32
C ILE A 16 -2.05 -6.38 -7.29
N ILE A 17 -2.44 -5.41 -6.46
CA ILE A 17 -1.56 -4.78 -5.47
C ILE A 17 -1.19 -5.76 -4.37
N SER A 18 -2.11 -6.65 -3.95
CA SER A 18 -1.79 -7.63 -2.91
C SER A 18 -0.88 -8.75 -3.43
N GLY A 19 -1.09 -9.18 -4.68
CA GLY A 19 -0.35 -10.31 -5.23
C GLY A 19 -0.78 -11.65 -4.62
N THR A 20 0.01 -12.70 -4.88
CA THR A 20 -0.32 -14.03 -4.36
C THR A 20 0.11 -14.15 -2.91
N ARG A 21 -0.85 -14.37 -2.00
CA ARG A 21 -0.60 -14.44 -0.54
C ARG A 21 0.12 -13.20 -0.02
N ASP A 22 -0.32 -12.02 -0.45
CA ASP A 22 0.18 -10.72 0.00
C ASP A 22 1.66 -10.43 -0.30
N SER A 23 2.31 -11.24 -1.17
CA SER A 23 3.74 -11.12 -1.48
C SER A 23 4.16 -9.74 -1.98
N ASN A 24 3.27 -9.03 -2.67
CA ASN A 24 3.55 -7.69 -3.17
C ASN A 24 3.47 -6.65 -2.04
N LEU A 25 2.55 -6.82 -1.08
CA LEU A 25 2.47 -5.93 0.09
C LEU A 25 3.71 -6.09 0.96
N GLU A 26 4.11 -7.33 1.26
CA GLU A 26 5.32 -7.61 2.04
C GLU A 26 6.56 -6.98 1.38
N TYR A 27 6.67 -7.11 0.05
CA TYR A 27 7.77 -6.49 -0.69
C TYR A 27 7.73 -4.95 -0.63
N ILE A 28 6.55 -4.33 -0.75
CA ILE A 28 6.39 -2.88 -0.66
C ILE A 28 6.73 -2.39 0.75
N GLU A 29 6.28 -3.10 1.80
CA GLU A 29 6.61 -2.79 3.20
C GLU A 29 8.11 -2.76 3.43
N GLU A 30 8.83 -3.80 3.00
CA GLU A 30 10.29 -3.90 3.13
C GLU A 30 11.00 -2.80 2.33
N LEU A 31 10.59 -2.58 1.08
CA LEU A 31 11.22 -1.58 0.20
C LEU A 31 11.04 -0.16 0.73
N MET A 32 9.85 0.16 1.25
CA MET A 32 9.49 1.52 1.63
C MET A 32 9.67 1.81 3.13
N GLY A 33 9.91 0.79 3.94
CA GLY A 33 10.02 0.92 5.40
C GLY A 33 8.72 1.43 6.01
N VAL A 34 7.60 0.77 5.70
CA VAL A 34 6.25 1.08 6.20
C VAL A 34 5.56 -0.21 6.65
N GLU A 35 4.48 -0.07 7.43
CA GLU A 35 3.52 -1.14 7.71
C GLU A 35 2.27 -0.94 6.84
N ILE A 36 1.75 -2.00 6.24
CA ILE A 36 0.55 -2.02 5.41
C ILE A 36 -0.48 -2.97 6.00
N PHE A 37 -1.71 -2.47 6.15
CA PHE A 37 -2.84 -3.26 6.61
C PHE A 37 -3.93 -3.27 5.55
N ALA A 38 -4.22 -4.45 4.99
CA ALA A 38 -5.31 -4.64 4.04
C ALA A 38 -6.60 -5.04 4.75
N ARG A 39 -7.71 -4.37 4.45
CA ARG A 39 -9.05 -4.75 4.92
C ARG A 39 -10.09 -4.48 3.84
N GLY A 40 -10.53 -5.55 3.18
CA GLY A 40 -11.43 -5.44 2.03
C GLY A 40 -10.74 -4.65 0.92
N ASN A 41 -11.31 -3.51 0.55
CA ASN A 41 -10.78 -2.65 -0.50
C ASN A 41 -10.02 -1.42 0.04
N ILE A 42 -9.62 -1.45 1.30
CA ILE A 42 -8.88 -0.38 1.97
C ILE A 42 -7.47 -0.88 2.31
N LEU A 43 -6.45 -0.15 1.86
CA LEU A 43 -5.08 -0.29 2.34
C LEU A 43 -4.76 0.85 3.31
N LYS A 44 -4.28 0.51 4.51
CA LYS A 44 -3.75 1.49 5.45
C LYS A 44 -2.23 1.41 5.47
N ILE A 45 -1.57 2.54 5.24
CA ILE A 45 -0.11 2.66 5.18
C ILE A 45 0.34 3.46 6.40
N LYS A 46 1.24 2.91 7.21
CA LYS A 46 1.72 3.51 8.45
C LYS A 46 3.24 3.60 8.44
N GLY A 47 3.79 4.73 8.86
CA GLY A 47 5.24 4.89 8.96
C GLY A 47 5.68 6.35 9.03
N GLN A 48 6.94 6.62 8.70
CA GLN A 48 7.42 7.99 8.56
C GLN A 48 6.65 8.69 7.43
N GLU A 49 6.23 9.94 7.66
CA GLU A 49 5.42 10.73 6.72
C GLU A 49 5.90 10.66 5.26
N LYS A 50 7.21 10.88 5.02
CA LYS A 50 7.80 10.79 3.68
C LYS A 50 7.64 9.40 3.04
N ASN A 51 7.79 8.33 3.82
CA ASN A 51 7.66 6.96 3.32
C ASN A 51 6.20 6.62 3.04
N VAL A 52 5.28 7.06 3.90
CA VAL A 52 3.83 6.90 3.70
C VAL A 52 3.38 7.59 2.41
N GLU A 53 3.81 8.84 2.19
CA GLU A 53 3.48 9.59 0.98
C GLU A 53 4.06 8.94 -0.29
N ASN A 54 5.33 8.53 -0.26
CA ASN A 54 5.93 7.83 -1.39
C ASN A 54 5.25 6.49 -1.68
N THR A 55 4.84 5.74 -0.64
CA THR A 55 4.14 4.45 -0.79
C THR A 55 2.75 4.65 -1.38
N ALA A 56 2.02 5.67 -0.91
CA ALA A 56 0.72 6.02 -1.48
C ALA A 56 0.84 6.38 -2.97
N GLN A 57 1.86 7.16 -3.33
CA GLN A 57 2.11 7.50 -4.74
C GLN A 57 2.48 6.28 -5.59
N LEU A 58 3.27 5.35 -5.05
CA LEU A 58 3.59 4.08 -5.73
C LEU A 58 2.31 3.28 -6.00
N ILE A 59 1.44 3.14 -5.01
CA ILE A 59 0.17 2.42 -5.15
C ILE A 59 -0.71 3.11 -6.21
N GLU A 60 -0.82 4.43 -6.21
CA GLU A 60 -1.56 5.17 -7.24
C GLU A 60 -0.96 4.99 -8.65
N ASN A 61 0.35 4.87 -8.78
CA ASN A 61 0.98 4.59 -10.07
C ASN A 61 0.65 3.17 -10.56
N ILE A 62 0.59 2.19 -9.66
CA ILE A 62 0.24 0.80 -9.98
C ILE A 62 -1.22 0.68 -10.43
N LYS A 63 -2.13 1.45 -9.81
CA LYS A 63 -3.56 1.48 -10.18
C LYS A 63 -3.82 1.91 -11.63
N ASN A 64 -2.89 2.65 -12.23
CA ASN A 64 -3.02 3.22 -13.58
C ASN A 64 -2.25 2.42 -14.66
N LEU A 65 -1.75 1.23 -14.34
CA LEU A 65 -1.12 0.29 -15.29
C LEU A 65 -2.17 -0.62 -15.93
#